data_AF-A0A197JKB8-F1
#
_entry.id   AF-A0A197JKB8-F1
#
_cell.length_a   1.000
_cell.length_b   1.000
_cell.length_c   1.000
_cell.angle_alpha   90.00
_cell.angle_beta   90.00
_cell.angle_gamma   90.00
#
_symmetry.space_group_name_H-M   'P 1'
#
loop_
_entity.id
_entity.type
_entity.pdbx_description
1 polymer ?
#
loop_
_entity_poly.entity_id
_entity_poly.type
_entity_poly.pdbx_seq_one_letter_code
_entity_poly.pdbx_strand_id
1 'polypeptide(L)'
;MQAYNNALQSSEAIYIAIISCSTVFLYLEFIQCFRGWTRYFKSMYNLVDLMAFGFPLAAAINQLLILREITSSDEVTKQLNTVLFGFSVALMALQFLFELRVLKTVSHFVVIISRVIGRIGAFFIVFFAGLVAFTVAILHVLYSCPVKNAETCVRKTQMPTHFFNAFTATYFLMAS
;
A
#
# COMPACT_ATOMS: atom_id res chain seq x y z
N MET A 1 -20.15 -9.45 31.28
CA MET A 1 -18.67 -9.44 31.28
C MET A 1 -18.07 -10.73 30.70
N GLN A 2 -18.56 -11.94 31.03
CA GLN A 2 -18.02 -13.20 30.44
C GLN A 2 -18.11 -13.28 28.91
N ALA A 3 -19.21 -12.81 28.29
CA ALA A 3 -19.34 -12.80 26.82
C ALA A 3 -18.30 -11.90 26.12
N TYR A 4 -17.86 -10.82 26.76
CA TYR A 4 -16.83 -9.92 26.23
C TYR A 4 -15.45 -10.57 26.26
N ASN A 5 -15.11 -11.24 27.36
CA ASN A 5 -13.84 -11.96 27.49
C ASN A 5 -13.72 -13.11 26.48
N ASN A 6 -14.82 -13.81 26.22
CA ASN A 6 -14.84 -14.89 25.21
C ASN A 6 -14.63 -14.35 23.78
N ALA A 7 -15.22 -13.19 23.46
CA ALA A 7 -15.04 -12.54 22.16
C ALA A 7 -13.60 -12.04 21.97
N LEU A 8 -13.01 -11.47 23.01
CA LEU A 8 -11.62 -11.02 23.00
C LEU A 8 -10.67 -12.19 22.77
N GLN A 9 -10.81 -13.27 23.54
CA GLN A 9 -10.00 -14.48 23.41
C GLN A 9 -10.16 -15.15 22.04
N SER A 10 -11.38 -15.14 21.48
CA SER A 10 -11.64 -15.65 20.12
C SER A 10 -10.92 -14.81 19.06
N SER A 11 -10.90 -13.47 19.20
CA SER A 11 -10.22 -12.59 18.25
C SER A 11 -8.70 -12.75 18.27
N GLU A 12 -8.10 -12.93 19.45
CA GLU A 12 -6.66 -13.18 19.58
C GLU A 12 -6.24 -14.49 18.89
N ALA A 13 -7.03 -15.55 19.05
CA ALA A 13 -6.77 -16.84 18.42
C ALA A 13 -6.74 -16.72 16.89
N ILE A 14 -7.62 -15.90 16.30
CA ILE A 14 -7.66 -15.66 14.85
C ILE A 14 -6.38 -14.96 14.39
N TYR A 15 -5.93 -13.90 15.07
CA TYR A 15 -4.70 -13.20 14.69
C TYR A 15 -3.45 -14.08 14.84
N ILE A 16 -3.38 -14.90 15.89
CA ILE A 16 -2.30 -15.88 16.06
C ILE A 16 -2.30 -16.90 14.91
N ALA A 17 -3.46 -17.38 14.49
CA ALA A 17 -3.58 -18.29 13.34
C ALA A 17 -3.11 -17.62 12.04
N ILE A 18 -3.48 -16.36 11.80
CA ILE A 18 -3.03 -15.58 10.63
C ILE A 18 -1.50 -15.41 10.65
N ILE A 19 -0.93 -15.07 11.80
CA ILE A 19 0.53 -14.90 11.98
C ILE A 19 1.24 -16.21 11.67
N SER A 20 0.77 -17.32 12.25
CA SER A 20 1.35 -18.66 12.04
C SER A 20 1.33 -19.04 10.55
N CYS A 21 0.16 -18.93 9.92
CA CYS A 21 -0.03 -19.30 8.52
C CYS A 21 0.81 -18.42 7.57
N SER A 22 0.80 -17.10 7.79
CA SER A 22 1.58 -16.15 6.98
C SER A 22 3.09 -16.36 7.14
N THR A 23 3.55 -16.71 8.35
CA THR A 23 4.97 -17.02 8.61
C THR A 23 5.41 -18.27 7.85
N VAL A 24 4.59 -19.32 7.79
CA VAL A 24 4.89 -20.53 7.02
C VAL A 24 5.00 -20.19 5.53
N PHE A 25 4.06 -19.43 4.97
CA PHE A 25 4.12 -19.05 3.55
C PHE A 25 5.32 -18.16 3.23
N LEU A 26 5.62 -17.16 4.08
CA LEU A 26 6.81 -16.33 3.91
C LEU A 26 8.11 -17.15 3.99
N TYR A 27 8.16 -18.16 4.84
CA TYR A 27 9.30 -19.05 4.92
C TYR A 27 9.51 -19.85 3.63
N LEU A 28 8.43 -20.35 3.03
CA LEU A 28 8.48 -21.03 1.72
C LEU A 28 8.94 -20.08 0.60
N GLU A 29 8.38 -18.88 0.55
CA GLU A 29 8.78 -17.82 -0.40
C GLU A 29 10.24 -17.42 -0.23
N PHE A 30 10.72 -17.36 1.01
CA PHE A 30 12.12 -17.04 1.33
C PHE A 30 13.09 -18.11 0.82
N ILE A 31 12.74 -19.40 0.98
CA ILE A 31 13.53 -20.51 0.39
C ILE A 31 13.58 -20.38 -1.14
N GLN A 32 12.44 -20.06 -1.78
CA GLN A 32 12.36 -19.87 -3.22
C GLN A 32 13.20 -18.67 -3.69
N CYS A 33 13.18 -17.58 -2.92
CA CYS A 33 13.98 -16.39 -3.18
C CYS A 33 15.48 -16.70 -3.12
N PHE A 34 15.94 -17.46 -2.11
CA PHE A 34 17.36 -17.83 -1.99
C PHE A 34 17.89 -18.67 -3.15
N ARG A 35 17.08 -19.57 -3.71
CA ARG A 35 17.49 -20.41 -4.84
C ARG A 35 17.66 -19.63 -6.14
N GLY A 36 17.18 -18.39 -6.24
CA GLY A 36 17.22 -17.64 -7.50
C GLY A 36 16.85 -16.16 -7.35
N TRP A 37 17.57 -15.43 -6.49
CA TRP A 37 17.29 -14.03 -6.15
C TRP A 37 17.02 -13.12 -7.36
N THR A 38 17.90 -13.14 -8.37
CA THR A 38 17.74 -12.29 -9.57
C THR A 38 16.52 -12.65 -10.42
N ARG A 39 16.18 -13.94 -10.48
CA ARG A 39 14.98 -14.42 -11.19
C ARG A 39 13.72 -14.12 -10.40
N TYR A 40 13.81 -14.19 -9.06
CA TYR A 40 12.70 -13.95 -8.14
C TYR A 40 12.16 -12.54 -8.30
N PHE A 41 13.02 -11.52 -8.20
CA PHE A 41 12.61 -10.12 -8.33
C PHE A 41 12.21 -9.69 -9.75
N LYS A 42 12.54 -10.51 -10.77
CA LYS A 42 12.10 -10.25 -12.15
C LYS A 42 10.64 -10.66 -12.39
N SER A 43 10.09 -11.54 -11.54
CA SER A 43 8.70 -12.00 -11.63
C SER A 43 7.80 -11.10 -10.79
N MET A 44 6.88 -10.38 -11.44
CA MET A 44 5.89 -9.56 -10.72
C MET A 44 5.01 -10.40 -9.79
N TYR A 45 4.77 -11.66 -10.13
CA TYR A 45 3.93 -12.55 -9.33
C TYR A 45 4.54 -12.81 -7.95
N ASN A 46 5.82 -13.20 -7.90
CA ASN A 46 6.51 -13.51 -6.66
C ASN A 46 6.54 -12.29 -5.71
N LEU A 47 6.62 -11.09 -6.28
CA LEU A 47 6.57 -9.85 -5.50
C LEU A 47 5.16 -9.61 -4.93
N VAL A 48 4.10 -9.92 -5.69
CA VAL A 48 2.73 -9.85 -5.18
C VAL A 48 2.50 -10.91 -4.11
N ASP A 49 2.96 -12.14 -4.31
CA ASP A 49 2.88 -13.23 -3.33
C ASP A 49 3.54 -12.81 -2.01
N LEU A 50 4.76 -12.27 -2.07
CA LEU A 50 5.49 -11.74 -0.91
C LEU A 50 4.70 -10.64 -0.18
N MET A 51 4.10 -9.70 -0.92
CA MET A 51 3.26 -8.64 -0.33
C MET A 51 1.97 -9.22 0.26
N ALA A 52 1.34 -10.16 -0.42
CA ALA A 52 0.09 -10.79 0.01
C ALA A 52 0.23 -11.58 1.31
N PHE A 53 1.44 -12.05 1.66
CA PHE A 53 1.72 -12.67 2.97
C PHE A 53 2.33 -11.69 3.97
N GLY A 54 3.17 -10.75 3.51
CA GLY A 54 3.83 -9.78 4.37
C GLY A 54 2.87 -8.77 5.01
N PHE A 55 1.93 -8.25 4.23
CA PHE A 55 0.96 -7.25 4.71
C PHE A 55 0.01 -7.81 5.78
N PRO A 56 -0.67 -8.97 5.58
CA PRO A 56 -1.49 -9.57 6.64
C PRO A 56 -0.69 -9.92 7.89
N LEU A 57 0.55 -10.37 7.75
CA LEU A 57 1.42 -10.65 8.90
C LEU A 57 1.68 -9.37 9.71
N ALA A 58 2.10 -8.29 9.04
CA ALA A 58 2.33 -7.01 9.69
C ALA A 58 1.04 -6.45 10.35
N ALA A 59 -0.11 -6.58 9.67
CA ALA A 59 -1.41 -6.18 10.18
C ALA A 59 -1.80 -6.95 11.45
N ALA A 60 -1.66 -8.27 11.41
CA ALA A 60 -2.01 -9.14 12.52
C ALA A 60 -1.07 -8.92 13.73
N ILE A 61 0.23 -8.72 13.51
CA ILE A 61 1.18 -8.38 14.59
C ILE A 61 0.80 -7.04 15.22
N ASN A 62 0.57 -6.00 14.41
CA ASN A 62 0.21 -4.68 14.93
C ASN A 62 -1.10 -4.71 15.72
N GLN A 63 -2.12 -5.41 15.20
CA GLN A 63 -3.39 -5.58 15.92
C GLN A 63 -3.24 -6.34 17.23
N LEU A 64 -2.38 -7.36 17.28
CA LEU A 64 -2.11 -8.12 18.50
C LEU A 64 -1.37 -7.28 19.55
N LEU A 65 -0.45 -6.41 19.12
CA LEU A 65 0.23 -5.46 20.01
C LEU A 65 -0.74 -4.42 20.59
N ILE A 66 -1.71 -3.95 19.80
CA ILE A 66 -2.76 -3.04 20.26
C ILE A 66 -3.69 -3.75 21.26
N LEU A 67 -4.11 -4.99 20.98
CA LEU A 67 -5.00 -5.76 21.87
C LEU A 67 -4.36 -6.08 23.22
N ARG A 68 -3.04 -6.30 23.25
CA ARG A 68 -2.28 -6.56 24.49
C ARG A 68 -1.89 -5.30 25.26
N GLU A 69 -2.35 -4.12 24.82
CA GLU A 69 -2.03 -2.82 25.40
C GLU A 69 -0.51 -2.53 25.49
N ILE A 70 0.30 -3.17 24.63
CA ILE A 70 1.76 -3.01 24.62
C ILE A 70 2.14 -1.68 23.94
N THR A 71 1.35 -1.23 22.97
CA THR A 71 1.55 0.01 22.22
C THR A 71 0.45 1.01 22.55
N SER A 72 0.78 2.30 22.65
CA SER A 72 -0.21 3.36 22.85
C SER A 72 -1.26 3.28 21.75
N SER A 73 -2.52 3.22 22.16
CA SER A 73 -3.67 3.10 21.27
C SER A 73 -4.05 4.47 20.68
N ASP A 74 -3.04 5.21 20.23
CA ASP A 74 -3.18 6.50 19.58
C ASP A 74 -4.06 6.36 18.33
N GLU A 75 -4.88 7.39 18.06
CA GLU A 75 -5.81 7.38 16.92
C GLU A 75 -5.06 7.17 15.59
N VAL A 76 -3.85 7.70 15.48
CA VAL A 76 -2.96 7.51 14.32
C VAL A 76 -2.62 6.04 14.11
N THR A 77 -2.26 5.31 15.17
CA THR A 77 -1.90 3.89 15.12
C THR A 77 -3.10 3.03 14.73
N LYS A 78 -4.29 3.34 15.26
CA LYS A 78 -5.54 2.66 14.89
C LYS A 78 -5.88 2.87 13.43
N GLN A 79 -5.81 4.12 12.94
CA GLN A 79 -6.09 4.44 11.55
C GLN A 79 -5.11 3.77 10.59
N LEU A 80 -3.81 3.80 10.92
CA LEU A 80 -2.78 3.10 10.14
C LEU A 80 -3.11 1.62 10.04
N ASN A 81 -3.52 0.99 11.15
CA ASN A 81 -3.83 -0.43 11.15
C ASN A 81 -5.06 -0.77 10.30
N THR A 82 -6.12 0.04 10.37
CA THR A 82 -7.29 -0.13 9.50
C THR A 82 -6.93 -0.06 8.02
N VAL A 83 -6.09 0.91 7.65
CA VAL A 83 -5.59 1.05 6.28
C VAL A 83 -4.76 -0.17 5.88
N LEU A 84 -3.87 -0.63 6.75
CA LEU A 84 -3.02 -1.79 6.50
C LEU A 84 -3.84 -3.08 6.30
N PHE A 85 -4.89 -3.29 7.09
CA PHE A 85 -5.85 -4.39 6.87
C PHE A 85 -6.59 -4.25 5.55
N GLY A 86 -7.07 -3.05 5.20
CA GLY A 86 -7.74 -2.80 3.93
C GLY A 86 -6.85 -3.17 2.73
N PHE A 87 -5.60 -2.74 2.75
CA PHE A 87 -4.61 -3.12 1.74
C PHE A 87 -4.31 -4.63 1.75
N SER A 88 -4.22 -5.24 2.93
CA SER A 88 -3.99 -6.68 3.06
C SER A 88 -5.09 -7.50 2.37
N VAL A 89 -6.36 -7.15 2.58
CA VAL A 89 -7.49 -7.83 1.93
C VAL A 89 -7.45 -7.62 0.42
N ALA A 90 -7.16 -6.40 -0.05
CA ALA A 90 -7.03 -6.12 -1.48
C ALA A 90 -5.90 -6.94 -2.13
N LEU A 91 -4.76 -7.06 -1.46
CA LEU A 91 -3.62 -7.86 -1.94
C LEU A 91 -3.93 -9.36 -1.93
N MET A 92 -4.62 -9.88 -0.92
CA MET A 92 -5.06 -11.27 -0.93
C MET A 92 -6.07 -11.54 -2.07
N ALA A 93 -7.00 -10.62 -2.33
CA ALA A 93 -7.91 -10.73 -3.47
C ALA A 93 -7.14 -10.74 -4.81
N LEU A 94 -6.14 -9.87 -4.94
CA LEU A 94 -5.26 -9.84 -6.11
C LEU A 94 -4.46 -11.14 -6.25
N GLN A 95 -3.96 -11.70 -5.15
CA GLN A 95 -3.28 -12.99 -5.13
C GLN A 95 -4.17 -14.10 -5.68
N PHE A 96 -5.42 -14.18 -5.23
CA PHE A 96 -6.37 -15.16 -5.75
C PHE A 96 -6.59 -15.01 -7.26
N LEU A 97 -6.66 -13.78 -7.77
CA LEU A 97 -6.76 -13.54 -9.22
C LEU A 97 -5.55 -14.06 -9.99
N PHE A 98 -4.35 -13.96 -9.41
CA PHE A 98 -3.15 -14.50 -10.05
C PHE A 98 -3.08 -16.02 -9.98
N GLU A 99 -3.59 -16.64 -8.92
CA GLU A 99 -3.69 -18.11 -8.83
C GLU A 99 -4.68 -18.71 -9.83
N LEU A 100 -5.69 -17.95 -10.29
CA LEU A 100 -6.58 -18.38 -11.37
C LEU A 100 -5.84 -18.70 -12.69
N ARG A 101 -4.57 -18.28 -12.83
CA ARG A 101 -3.70 -18.66 -13.97
C ARG A 101 -3.55 -20.17 -14.14
N VAL A 102 -3.71 -20.95 -13.06
CA VAL A 102 -3.60 -22.41 -13.07
C VAL A 102 -4.79 -23.04 -13.82
N LEU A 103 -5.94 -22.36 -13.87
CA LEU A 103 -7.10 -22.81 -14.64
C LEU A 103 -6.93 -22.45 -16.12
N LYS A 104 -6.84 -23.46 -16.99
CA LYS A 104 -6.62 -23.31 -18.44
C LYS A 104 -7.60 -22.31 -19.10
N THR A 105 -8.85 -22.28 -18.65
CA THR A 105 -9.89 -21.41 -19.20
C THR A 105 -9.62 -19.92 -18.93
N VAL A 106 -9.04 -19.58 -17.78
CA VAL A 106 -8.86 -18.19 -17.31
C VAL A 106 -7.41 -17.70 -17.50
N SER A 107 -6.46 -18.62 -17.66
CA SER A 107 -5.03 -18.34 -17.84
C SER A 107 -4.74 -17.32 -18.96
N HIS A 108 -5.43 -17.42 -20.09
CA HIS A 108 -5.22 -16.51 -21.22
C HIS A 108 -5.56 -15.05 -20.86
N PHE A 109 -6.64 -14.83 -20.10
CA PHE A 109 -7.04 -13.50 -19.66
C PHE A 109 -6.04 -12.90 -18.66
N VAL A 110 -5.60 -13.70 -17.68
CA VAL A 110 -4.62 -13.25 -16.68
C VAL A 110 -3.29 -12.86 -17.33
N VAL A 111 -2.84 -13.62 -18.33
CA VAL A 111 -1.61 -13.32 -19.09
C VAL A 111 -1.76 -12.01 -19.89
N ILE A 112 -2.90 -11.77 -20.53
CA ILE A 112 -3.15 -10.52 -21.25
C ILE A 112 -3.10 -9.34 -20.28
N ILE A 113 -3.84 -9.40 -19.16
CA ILE A 113 -3.90 -8.33 -18.17
C ILE A 113 -2.50 -8.03 -17.63
N SER A 114 -1.72 -9.06 -17.27
CA SER A 114 -0.35 -8.87 -16.79
C SER A 114 0.56 -8.20 -17.83
N ARG A 115 0.47 -8.59 -19.10
CA ARG A 115 1.23 -7.93 -20.18
C ARG A 115 0.82 -6.48 -20.38
N VAL A 116 -0.46 -6.17 -20.28
CA VAL A 116 -1.00 -4.81 -20.40
C VAL A 116 -0.50 -3.95 -19.23
N ILE A 117 -0.59 -4.44 -18.00
CA ILE A 117 -0.06 -3.73 -16.81
C ILE A 117 1.43 -3.41 -16.97
N GLY A 118 2.23 -4.39 -17.44
CA GLY A 118 3.66 -4.19 -17.67
C GLY A 118 3.97 -3.11 -18.71
N ARG A 119 3.12 -2.94 -19.73
CA ARG A 119 3.28 -1.88 -20.74
C ARG A 119 2.78 -0.52 -20.26
N ILE A 120 1.65 -0.52 -19.55
CA ILE A 120 1.05 0.69 -18.97
C ILE A 120 1.97 1.33 -17.93
N GLY A 121 2.84 0.55 -17.26
CA GLY A 121 3.80 1.07 -16.29
C GLY A 121 4.65 2.24 -16.85
N ALA A 122 5.10 2.15 -18.10
CA ALA A 122 5.86 3.24 -18.73
C ALA A 122 5.03 4.53 -18.88
N PHE A 123 3.76 4.40 -19.25
CA PHE A 123 2.83 5.53 -19.32
C PHE A 123 2.64 6.16 -17.94
N PHE A 124 2.45 5.36 -16.89
CA PHE A 124 2.31 5.88 -15.52
C PHE A 124 3.56 6.61 -15.03
N ILE A 125 4.76 6.17 -15.41
CA ILE A 125 6.01 6.88 -15.03
C ILE A 125 6.03 8.28 -15.65
N VAL A 126 5.75 8.40 -16.96
CA VAL A 126 5.72 9.69 -17.65
C VAL A 126 4.60 10.57 -17.11
N PHE A 127 3.41 9.99 -16.91
CA PHE A 127 2.26 10.67 -16.33
C PHE A 127 2.57 11.20 -14.92
N PHE A 128 3.17 10.38 -14.06
CA PHE A 128 3.55 10.76 -12.70
C PHE A 128 4.60 11.88 -12.71
N ALA A 129 5.62 11.78 -13.57
CA ALA A 129 6.62 12.83 -13.73
C ALA A 129 5.99 14.16 -14.16
N GLY A 130 5.05 14.12 -15.10
CA GLY A 130 4.26 15.29 -15.50
C GLY A 130 3.44 15.85 -14.35
N LEU A 131 2.73 15.00 -13.61
CA LEU A 131 1.91 15.38 -12.47
C LEU A 131 2.74 16.10 -11.40
N VAL A 132 3.91 15.56 -11.05
CA VAL A 132 4.85 16.19 -10.11
C VAL A 132 5.33 17.53 -10.65
N ALA A 133 5.74 17.62 -11.92
CA ALA A 133 6.20 18.86 -12.53
C ALA A 133 5.13 19.97 -12.51
N PHE A 134 3.88 19.64 -12.88
CA PHE A 134 2.77 20.58 -12.82
C PHE A 134 2.39 20.96 -11.39
N THR A 135 2.44 20.01 -10.45
CA THR A 135 2.21 20.28 -9.02
C THR A 135 3.23 21.30 -8.50
N VAL A 136 4.50 21.13 -8.84
CA VAL A 136 5.57 22.06 -8.46
C VAL A 136 5.37 23.43 -9.12
N ALA A 137 4.97 23.47 -10.40
CA ALA A 137 4.68 24.72 -11.09
C ALA A 137 3.51 25.48 -10.46
N ILE A 138 2.40 24.80 -10.16
CA ILE A 138 1.23 25.37 -9.48
C ILE A 138 1.61 25.87 -8.08
N LEU A 139 2.38 25.09 -7.33
CA LEU A 139 2.89 25.51 -6.02
C LEU A 139 3.78 26.76 -6.15
N HIS A 140 4.65 26.81 -7.16
CA HIS A 140 5.48 27.97 -7.41
C HIS A 140 4.64 29.20 -7.76
N VAL A 141 3.58 29.08 -8.56
CA VAL A 141 2.67 30.20 -8.88
C VAL A 141 1.92 30.66 -7.63
N LEU A 142 1.30 29.75 -6.89
CA LEU A 142 0.50 30.05 -5.69
C LEU A 142 1.32 30.68 -4.56
N TYR A 143 2.58 30.29 -4.42
CA TYR A 143 3.45 30.77 -3.34
C TYR A 143 4.57 31.70 -3.82
N SER A 144 4.56 32.11 -5.10
CA SER A 144 5.46 33.17 -5.59
C SER A 144 5.02 34.51 -5.03
N CYS A 145 5.73 34.99 -4.01
CA CYS A 145 5.51 36.33 -3.47
C CYS A 145 6.05 37.37 -4.47
N PRO A 146 5.23 38.35 -4.92
CA PRO A 146 5.73 39.44 -5.73
C PRO A 146 6.71 40.28 -4.91
N VAL A 147 7.89 40.55 -5.50
CA VAL A 147 9.05 41.22 -4.88
C VAL A 147 8.70 42.56 -4.19
N LYS A 148 7.58 43.19 -4.55
CA LYS A 148 7.18 44.50 -4.04
C LYS A 148 6.69 44.51 -2.59
N ASN A 149 6.25 43.36 -2.03
CA ASN A 149 5.66 43.29 -0.67
C ASN A 149 6.29 42.17 0.18
N ALA A 150 7.63 42.08 0.21
CA ALA A 150 8.35 41.00 0.89
C ALA A 150 8.13 40.94 2.42
N GLU A 151 7.69 42.03 3.05
CA GLU A 151 7.52 42.11 4.51
C GLU A 151 6.21 41.47 5.03
N THR A 152 5.22 41.22 4.17
CA THR A 152 3.93 40.61 4.57
C THR A 152 3.77 39.15 4.14
N CYS A 153 4.74 38.60 3.40
CA CYS A 153 4.73 37.19 3.04
C CYS A 153 5.18 36.33 4.23
N VAL A 154 4.27 36.10 5.16
CA VAL A 154 4.42 35.11 6.22
C VAL A 154 4.52 33.75 5.54
N ARG A 155 5.75 33.25 5.41
CA ARG A 155 6.09 31.93 4.89
C ARG A 155 5.48 30.88 5.82
N LYS A 156 4.19 30.57 5.65
CA LYS A 156 3.53 29.47 6.37
C LYS A 156 4.17 28.17 5.90
N THR A 157 5.07 27.64 6.69
CA THR A 157 5.81 26.39 6.50
C THR A 157 4.89 25.16 6.66
N GLN A 158 3.88 25.04 5.81
CA GLN A 158 2.98 23.89 5.73
C GLN A 158 3.17 23.13 4.40
N MET A 159 4.43 22.95 4.01
CA MET A 159 4.82 22.36 2.73
C MET A 159 4.20 20.96 2.44
N PRO A 160 4.02 20.03 3.40
CA PRO A 160 3.47 18.72 3.06
C PRO A 160 1.96 18.74 2.74
N THR A 161 1.14 19.48 3.49
CA THR A 161 -0.32 19.51 3.26
C THR A 161 -0.69 20.27 1.99
N HIS A 162 0.00 21.36 1.69
CA HIS A 162 -0.25 22.15 0.48
C HIS A 162 0.23 21.45 -0.79
N PHE A 163 1.30 20.65 -0.71
CA PHE A 163 1.76 19.84 -1.83
C PHE A 163 0.75 18.73 -2.19
N PHE A 164 0.23 17.98 -1.21
CA PHE A 164 -0.77 16.94 -1.49
C PHE A 164 -2.05 17.51 -2.09
N ASN A 165 -2.52 18.65 -1.59
CA ASN A 165 -3.70 19.32 -2.15
C ASN A 165 -3.45 19.81 -3.58
N ALA A 166 -2.27 20.39 -3.86
CA ALA A 166 -1.89 20.78 -5.21
C ALA A 166 -1.76 19.56 -6.14
N PHE A 167 -1.22 18.45 -5.63
CA PHE A 167 -1.07 17.20 -6.38
C PHE A 167 -2.42 16.60 -6.76
N THR A 168 -3.35 16.50 -5.80
CA THR A 168 -4.71 15.99 -6.08
C THR A 168 -5.48 16.92 -7.02
N ALA A 169 -5.39 18.24 -6.85
CA ALA A 169 -6.01 19.20 -7.76
C ALA A 169 -5.45 19.09 -9.20
N THR A 170 -4.13 18.94 -9.33
CA THR A 170 -3.47 18.75 -10.63
C THR A 170 -3.90 17.44 -11.29
N TYR A 171 -4.01 16.35 -10.53
CA TYR A 171 -4.51 15.07 -11.04
C TYR A 171 -5.92 15.20 -11.62
N PHE A 172 -6.85 15.81 -10.88
CA PHE A 172 -8.23 15.97 -11.34
C PHE A 172 -8.34 16.91 -12.55
N LEU A 173 -7.53 17.97 -12.62
CA LEU A 173 -7.51 18.90 -13.74
C LEU A 173 -6.98 18.25 -15.02
N MET A 174 -5.96 17.39 -14.93
CA MET A 174 -5.45 16.67 -16.10
C MET A 174 -6.35 15.50 -16.54
N ALA A 175 -7.23 15.02 -15.65
CA ALA A 175 -8.14 13.91 -15.93
C ALA A 175 -9.53 14.36 -16.43
N SER A 176 -9.86 15.65 -16.33
CA SER A 176 -11.09 16.28 -16.85
C SER A 176 -10.95 16.73 -18.30
#